data_AF-A0A7V7EC76-F1
#
_entry.id   AF-A0A7V7EC76-F1
#
_cell.length_a   1.000
_cell.length_b   1.000
_cell.length_c   1.000
_cell.angle_alpha   90.00
_cell.angle_beta   90.00
_cell.angle_gamma   90.00
#
_symmetry.space_group_name_H-M   'P 1'
#
loop_
_entity.id
_entity.type
_entity.pdbx_description
1 polymer ?
#
loop_
_entity_poly.entity_id
_entity_poly.type
_entity_poly.pdbx_seq_one_letter_code
_entity_poly.pdbx_strand_id
1 'polypeptide(L)'
;MSTTLKIISISVVAGLGACLLLFPWHISSPRVIARAVAPNGIELCVVQECNWSTEPFTTSVLYRKPGGAWGWFYYDHEDLYWRKGHTEIDPQQKRITVFRGGKATASFEWETETLVRYWPDVPPRKIRGAQKWMPPGWRLTHSVYTNP
;
A
#
# COMPACT_ATOMS: atom_id res chain seq x y z
N MET A 1 36.38 18.99 25.25
CA MET A 1 35.09 18.81 24.54
C MET A 1 33.98 19.40 25.40
N SER A 2 33.29 20.45 24.92
CA SER A 2 32.23 21.15 25.67
C SER A 2 31.07 20.21 26.04
N THR A 3 30.45 20.41 27.20
CA THR A 3 29.26 19.67 27.67
C THR A 3 28.15 19.66 26.62
N THR A 4 28.00 20.76 25.86
CA THR A 4 27.06 20.87 24.74
C THR A 4 27.38 19.89 23.61
N LEU A 5 28.67 19.69 23.27
CA LEU A 5 29.07 18.71 22.25
C LEU A 5 28.74 17.28 22.68
N LYS A 6 28.95 16.93 23.96
CA LYS A 6 28.62 15.60 24.52
C LYS A 6 27.12 15.32 24.46
N ILE A 7 26.28 16.31 24.80
CA ILE A 7 24.82 16.18 24.76
C ILE A 7 24.34 15.99 23.31
N ILE A 8 24.85 16.78 22.37
CA ILE A 8 24.49 16.64 20.95
C ILE A 8 24.87 15.25 20.43
N SER A 9 26.08 14.75 20.73
CA SER A 9 26.52 13.42 20.28
C SER A 9 25.66 12.29 20.85
N ILE A 10 25.30 12.32 22.14
CA ILE A 10 24.44 11.30 22.75
C ILE A 10 23.05 11.32 22.12
N SER A 11 22.47 12.49 21.90
CA SER A 11 21.16 12.63 21.26
C SER A 11 21.14 12.11 19.82
N VAL A 12 22.20 12.36 19.04
CA VAL A 12 22.33 11.84 17.68
C VAL A 12 22.45 10.31 17.68
N VAL A 13 23.29 9.73 18.55
CA VAL A 13 23.44 8.27 18.65
C VAL A 13 22.14 7.60 19.11
N ALA A 14 21.46 8.16 20.11
CA ALA A 14 20.18 7.64 20.58
C ALA A 14 19.09 7.76 19.50
N GLY A 15 19.03 8.88 18.78
CA GLY A 15 18.10 9.08 17.67
C GLY A 15 18.34 8.10 16.52
N LEU A 16 19.59 7.90 16.11
CA LEU A 16 19.95 6.92 15.08
C LEU A 16 19.66 5.49 15.52
N GLY A 17 19.97 5.15 16.77
CA GLY A 17 19.65 3.83 17.34
C GLY A 17 18.15 3.56 17.37
N ALA A 18 17.34 4.55 17.74
CA ALA A 18 15.88 4.43 17.69
C ALA A 18 15.37 4.24 16.26
N CYS A 19 15.88 5.00 15.28
CA CYS A 19 15.51 4.84 13.87
C CYS A 19 15.89 3.45 13.34
N LEU A 20 17.07 2.93 13.68
CA LEU A 20 17.56 1.62 13.25
C LEU A 20 16.75 0.46 13.84
N LEU A 21 16.08 0.64 14.98
CA LEU A 21 15.23 -0.39 15.60
C LEU A 21 13.76 -0.25 15.18
N LEU A 22 13.23 0.96 15.22
CA LEU A 22 11.80 1.21 15.00
C LEU A 22 11.42 1.10 13.52
N PHE A 23 12.30 1.48 12.60
CA PHE A 23 11.98 1.44 11.18
C PHE A 23 11.86 0.00 10.64
N PRO A 24 12.81 -0.93 10.91
CA PRO A 24 12.65 -2.34 10.57
C PRO A 24 11.40 -2.96 11.18
N TRP A 25 11.10 -2.64 12.44
CA TRP A 25 9.88 -3.13 13.08
C TRP A 25 8.61 -2.62 12.38
N HIS A 26 8.59 -1.33 12.01
CA HIS A 26 7.48 -0.70 11.31
C HIS A 26 7.21 -1.31 9.92
N ILE A 27 8.27 -1.76 9.22
CA ILE A 27 8.16 -2.37 7.88
C ILE A 27 8.15 -3.92 7.90
N SER A 28 8.14 -4.53 9.09
CA SER A 28 8.23 -5.99 9.26
C SER A 28 6.97 -6.74 8.85
N SER A 29 5.84 -6.04 8.70
CA SER A 29 4.58 -6.60 8.27
C SER A 29 3.95 -5.79 7.14
N PRO A 30 3.12 -6.42 6.28
CA PRO A 30 2.29 -5.70 5.33
C PRO A 30 1.48 -4.59 5.99
N ARG A 31 1.45 -3.42 5.35
CA ARG A 31 0.83 -2.21 5.88
C ARG A 31 -0.21 -1.67 4.93
N VAL A 32 -1.41 -1.43 5.44
CA VAL A 32 -2.46 -0.72 4.69
C VAL A 32 -2.08 0.76 4.62
N ILE A 33 -1.84 1.27 3.41
CA ILE A 33 -1.42 2.65 3.15
C ILE A 33 -2.59 3.55 2.73
N ALA A 34 -3.66 2.95 2.21
CA ALA A 34 -4.92 3.62 1.89
C ALA A 34 -6.07 2.62 1.92
N ARG A 35 -7.28 3.08 2.26
CA ARG A 35 -8.49 2.25 2.35
C ARG A 35 -9.74 3.07 2.07
N ALA A 36 -10.66 2.51 1.29
CA ALA A 36 -11.97 3.07 1.02
C ALA A 36 -13.03 1.96 0.96
N VAL A 37 -14.28 2.32 1.25
CA VAL A 37 -15.46 1.46 1.06
C VAL A 37 -16.44 2.22 0.18
N ALA A 38 -16.69 1.70 -1.01
CA ALA A 38 -17.65 2.26 -1.95
C ALA A 38 -19.09 2.15 -1.41
N PRO A 39 -20.04 2.96 -1.92
CA PRO A 39 -21.45 2.90 -1.50
C PRO A 39 -22.12 1.54 -1.67
N ASN A 40 -21.65 0.71 -2.61
CA ASN A 40 -22.14 -0.66 -2.82
C ASN A 40 -21.48 -1.68 -1.86
N GLY A 41 -20.68 -1.22 -0.90
CA GLY A 41 -19.99 -2.05 0.09
C GLY A 41 -18.71 -2.71 -0.41
N ILE A 42 -18.29 -2.47 -1.66
CA ILE A 42 -16.96 -2.94 -2.11
C ILE A 42 -15.89 -2.17 -1.35
N GLU A 43 -15.01 -2.94 -0.71
CA GLU A 43 -13.87 -2.42 0.02
C GLU A 43 -12.63 -2.50 -0.85
N LEU A 44 -11.83 -1.43 -0.86
CA LEU A 44 -10.53 -1.37 -1.52
C LEU A 44 -9.46 -0.99 -0.51
N CYS A 45 -8.35 -1.72 -0.52
CA CYS A 45 -7.17 -1.48 0.29
C CYS A 45 -5.94 -1.43 -0.60
N VAL A 46 -5.04 -0.50 -0.31
CA VAL A 46 -3.69 -0.49 -0.87
C VAL A 46 -2.75 -0.95 0.24
N VAL A 47 -1.98 -1.99 -0.03
CA VAL A 47 -1.08 -2.61 0.94
C VAL A 47 0.34 -2.55 0.42
N GLN A 48 1.29 -2.16 1.26
CA GLN A 48 2.71 -2.17 0.96
C GLN A 48 3.42 -3.13 1.91
N GLU A 49 4.28 -3.98 1.35
CA GLU A 49 5.09 -4.98 2.06
C GLU A 49 6.58 -4.74 1.76
N CYS A 50 7.45 -4.95 2.76
CA CYS A 50 8.90 -4.91 2.55
C CYS A 50 9.41 -6.28 2.11
N ASN A 51 10.14 -6.33 1.00
CA ASN A 51 10.63 -7.60 0.43
C ASN A 51 11.99 -8.04 1.00
N TRP A 52 12.65 -7.18 1.80
CA TRP A 52 14.01 -7.41 2.31
C TRP A 52 15.04 -7.75 1.21
N SER A 53 14.83 -7.21 0.01
CA SER A 53 15.66 -7.41 -1.18
C SER A 53 16.10 -6.09 -1.79
N THR A 54 16.79 -6.14 -2.94
CA THR A 54 17.19 -4.95 -3.71
C THR A 54 16.00 -4.13 -4.22
N GLU A 55 14.82 -4.75 -4.36
CA GLU A 55 13.54 -4.11 -4.60
C GLU A 55 12.80 -4.00 -3.25
N PRO A 56 12.93 -2.87 -2.54
CA PRO A 56 12.74 -2.86 -1.09
C PRO A 56 11.27 -3.00 -0.67
N PHE A 57 10.34 -2.56 -1.50
CA PHE A 57 8.91 -2.65 -1.22
C PHE A 57 8.10 -3.05 -2.44
N THR A 58 7.04 -3.78 -2.18
CA THR A 58 6.01 -4.07 -3.17
C THR A 58 4.68 -3.54 -2.72
N THR A 59 3.99 -2.88 -3.65
CA THR A 59 2.65 -2.34 -3.43
C THR A 59 1.64 -3.26 -4.11
N SER A 60 0.49 -3.45 -3.47
CA SER A 60 -0.62 -4.27 -3.95
C SER A 60 -1.93 -3.53 -3.75
N VAL A 61 -2.86 -3.70 -4.68
CA VAL A 61 -4.25 -3.23 -4.52
C VAL A 61 -5.12 -4.44 -4.31
N LEU A 62 -5.84 -4.46 -3.19
CA LEU A 62 -6.79 -5.50 -2.86
C LEU A 62 -8.20 -4.92 -2.84
N TYR A 63 -9.17 -5.71 -3.30
CA TYR A 63 -10.57 -5.37 -3.15
C TYR A 63 -11.38 -6.57 -2.69
N ARG A 64 -12.54 -6.34 -2.08
CA ARG A 64 -13.51 -7.40 -1.83
C ARG A 64 -14.92 -6.87 -1.90
N LYS A 65 -15.83 -7.73 -2.33
CA LYS A 65 -17.28 -7.54 -2.13
C LYS A 65 -17.64 -7.77 -0.66
N PRO A 66 -18.79 -7.27 -0.17
CA PRO A 66 -19.29 -7.58 1.16
C PRO A 66 -19.29 -9.09 1.42
N GLY A 67 -18.60 -9.54 2.47
CA GLY A 67 -18.48 -10.95 2.84
C GLY A 67 -17.63 -11.83 1.88
N GLY A 68 -17.07 -11.26 0.81
CA GLY A 68 -16.28 -11.99 -0.17
C GLY A 68 -14.81 -12.13 0.20
N ALA A 69 -14.11 -12.98 -0.56
CA ALA A 69 -12.65 -13.09 -0.50
C ALA A 69 -11.98 -11.82 -1.05
N TRP A 70 -10.72 -11.60 -0.65
CA TRP A 70 -9.90 -10.52 -1.19
C TRP A 70 -9.40 -10.89 -2.59
N GLY A 71 -9.77 -10.09 -3.58
CA GLY A 71 -9.18 -10.07 -4.90
C GLY A 71 -7.95 -9.18 -4.90
N TRP A 72 -6.87 -9.65 -5.50
CA TRP A 72 -5.58 -8.98 -5.57
C TRP A 72 -5.28 -8.53 -6.99
N PHE A 73 -4.80 -7.30 -7.10
CA PHE A 73 -4.13 -6.75 -8.26
C PHE A 73 -2.68 -6.46 -7.92
N TYR A 74 -1.83 -6.90 -8.83
CA TYR A 74 -0.45 -6.52 -8.84
C TYR A 74 -0.31 -5.02 -9.17
N TYR A 75 0.33 -4.25 -8.29
CA TYR A 75 0.53 -2.82 -8.51
C TYR A 75 1.90 -2.53 -9.13
N ASP A 76 2.96 -2.77 -8.37
CA ASP A 76 4.35 -2.48 -8.73
C ASP A 76 5.36 -3.14 -7.77
N HIS A 77 6.53 -3.57 -8.30
CA HIS A 77 7.60 -4.27 -7.57
C HIS A 77 8.75 -3.33 -7.22
N GLU A 78 8.93 -2.24 -7.97
CA GLU A 78 9.98 -1.25 -7.74
C GLU A 78 9.46 0.01 -7.05
N ASP A 79 8.54 -0.15 -6.11
CA ASP A 79 7.96 0.99 -5.44
C ASP A 79 8.82 1.40 -4.24
N LEU A 80 9.16 2.67 -4.13
CA LEU A 80 9.79 3.19 -2.91
C LEU A 80 8.79 3.18 -1.75
N TYR A 81 9.27 3.37 -0.52
CA TYR A 81 8.41 3.46 0.65
C TYR A 81 7.30 4.54 0.51
N TRP A 82 6.04 4.16 0.74
CA TRP A 82 4.92 5.10 0.78
C TRP A 82 4.70 5.59 2.20
N ARG A 83 5.21 6.79 2.50
CA ARG A 83 4.98 7.41 3.81
C ARG A 83 3.48 7.64 4.08
N LYS A 84 2.74 8.07 3.06
CA LYS A 84 1.29 8.31 3.13
C LYS A 84 0.64 7.97 1.79
N GLY A 85 -0.52 7.35 1.85
CA GLY A 85 -1.47 7.25 0.75
C GLY A 85 -2.85 7.67 1.24
N HIS A 86 -3.75 7.94 0.30
CA HIS A 86 -5.17 8.08 0.61
C HIS A 86 -6.00 7.67 -0.60
N THR A 87 -7.30 7.59 -0.40
CA THR A 87 -8.27 7.28 -1.44
C THR A 87 -9.38 8.29 -1.44
N GLU A 88 -9.88 8.64 -2.62
CA GLU A 88 -11.07 9.45 -2.80
C GLU A 88 -12.15 8.62 -3.50
N ILE A 89 -13.40 8.85 -3.14
CA ILE A 89 -14.56 8.12 -3.68
C ILE A 89 -15.37 9.09 -4.53
N ASP A 90 -15.56 8.74 -5.80
CA ASP A 90 -16.45 9.43 -6.72
C ASP A 90 -17.68 8.53 -6.98
N PRO A 91 -18.81 8.76 -6.28
CA PRO A 91 -20.00 7.93 -6.43
C PRO A 91 -20.69 8.13 -7.78
N GLN A 92 -20.51 9.28 -8.44
CA GLN A 92 -21.12 9.56 -9.75
C GLN A 92 -20.42 8.75 -10.85
N GLN A 93 -19.08 8.74 -10.83
CA GLN A 93 -18.28 7.96 -11.76
C GLN A 93 -18.05 6.51 -11.30
N LYS A 94 -18.59 6.15 -10.14
CA LYS A 94 -18.51 4.83 -9.53
C LYS A 94 -17.07 4.32 -9.35
N ARG A 95 -16.21 5.21 -8.84
CA ARG A 95 -14.75 5.03 -8.86
C ARG A 95 -14.09 5.41 -7.54
N ILE A 96 -13.14 4.59 -7.10
CA ILE A 96 -12.20 4.94 -6.03
C ILE A 96 -10.87 5.34 -6.68
N THR A 97 -10.33 6.52 -6.37
CA THR A 97 -9.02 6.97 -6.84
C THR A 97 -8.00 6.82 -5.72
N VAL A 98 -6.85 6.24 -6.03
CA VAL A 98 -5.72 6.04 -5.10
C VAL A 98 -4.67 7.12 -5.32
N PHE A 99 -4.28 7.78 -4.24
CA PHE A 99 -3.26 8.82 -4.24
C PHE A 99 -2.03 8.42 -3.44
N ARG A 100 -0.86 8.72 -4.00
CA ARG A 100 0.43 8.75 -3.29
C ARG A 100 0.82 10.21 -3.07
N GLY A 101 0.79 10.66 -1.82
CA GLY A 101 0.88 12.10 -1.54
C GLY A 101 -0.26 12.84 -2.25
N GLY A 102 0.07 13.81 -3.12
CA GLY A 102 -0.89 14.55 -3.94
C GLY A 102 -1.11 14.02 -5.37
N LYS A 103 -0.48 12.91 -5.76
CA LYS A 103 -0.56 12.37 -7.12
C LYS A 103 -1.50 11.17 -7.19
N ALA A 104 -2.47 11.20 -8.09
CA ALA A 104 -3.28 10.04 -8.44
C ALA A 104 -2.39 8.99 -9.14
N THR A 105 -2.43 7.76 -8.66
CA THR A 105 -1.56 6.67 -9.13
C THR A 105 -2.33 5.46 -9.62
N ALA A 106 -3.57 5.29 -9.18
CA ALA A 106 -4.52 4.37 -9.79
C ALA A 106 -5.96 4.79 -9.52
N SER A 107 -6.90 4.15 -10.19
CA SER A 107 -8.30 4.15 -9.81
C SER A 107 -8.93 2.77 -9.99
N PHE A 108 -10.04 2.55 -9.30
CA PHE A 108 -10.80 1.32 -9.32
C PHE A 108 -12.27 1.62 -9.59
N GLU A 109 -12.78 1.13 -10.71
CA GLU A 109 -14.19 1.21 -11.10
C GLU A 109 -14.94 0.02 -10.50
N TRP A 110 -15.77 0.25 -9.49
CA TRP A 110 -16.30 -0.84 -8.66
C TRP A 110 -17.44 -1.64 -9.26
N GLU A 111 -18.10 -1.13 -10.31
CA GLU A 111 -19.13 -1.90 -11.04
C GLU A 111 -18.50 -2.92 -12.01
N THR A 112 -17.39 -2.53 -12.63
CA THR A 112 -16.71 -3.35 -13.64
C THR A 112 -15.57 -4.17 -13.05
N GLU A 113 -15.21 -3.89 -11.79
CA GLU A 113 -14.05 -4.44 -11.07
C GLU A 113 -12.75 -4.17 -11.84
N THR A 114 -12.63 -2.96 -12.40
CA THR A 114 -11.49 -2.59 -13.24
C THR A 114 -10.53 -1.70 -12.47
N LEU A 115 -9.29 -2.14 -12.32
CA LEU A 115 -8.19 -1.31 -11.87
C LEU A 115 -7.54 -0.60 -13.07
N VAL A 116 -7.39 0.71 -12.98
CA VAL A 116 -6.66 1.54 -13.94
C VAL A 116 -5.42 2.11 -13.25
N ARG A 117 -4.22 1.80 -13.74
CA ARG A 117 -2.96 2.28 -13.17
C ARG A 117 -2.41 3.45 -13.98
N TYR A 118 -1.96 4.51 -13.31
CA TYR A 118 -1.44 5.74 -13.91
C TYR A 118 0.07 5.87 -13.74
N TRP A 119 0.79 5.88 -14.85
CA TRP A 119 2.24 6.10 -14.89
C TRP A 119 2.49 7.36 -15.75
N PRO A 120 3.41 8.26 -15.36
CA PRO A 120 3.60 9.52 -16.09
C PRO A 120 3.97 9.33 -17.56
N ASP A 121 4.75 8.30 -17.88
CA ASP A 121 5.33 8.12 -19.22
C ASP A 121 4.72 6.96 -20.02
N VAL A 122 3.68 6.31 -19.47
CA VAL A 122 3.07 5.11 -20.07
C VAL A 122 1.54 5.24 -20.08
N PRO A 123 0.87 4.88 -21.18
CA PRO A 123 -0.59 4.85 -21.22
C PRO A 123 -1.18 4.07 -20.04
N PRO A 124 -2.33 4.51 -19.49
CA PRO A 124 -2.94 3.82 -18.36
C PRO A 124 -3.26 2.37 -18.67
N ARG A 125 -2.79 1.45 -17.81
CA ARG A 125 -3.07 0.03 -17.94
C ARG A 125 -4.38 -0.30 -17.22
N LYS A 126 -5.31 -0.94 -17.93
CA LYS A 126 -6.57 -1.43 -17.35
C LYS A 126 -6.47 -2.93 -17.09
N ILE A 127 -6.86 -3.37 -15.91
CA ILE A 127 -6.92 -4.77 -15.51
C ILE A 127 -8.32 -5.01 -14.94
N ARG A 128 -9.06 -5.94 -15.55
CA ARG A 128 -10.43 -6.26 -15.15
C ARG A 128 -10.45 -7.55 -14.34
N GLY A 129 -11.06 -7.50 -13.17
CA GLY A 129 -11.15 -8.60 -12.22
C GLY A 129 -9.81 -8.89 -11.54
N ALA A 130 -9.88 -9.44 -10.33
CA ALA A 130 -8.70 -9.84 -9.57
C ALA A 130 -7.76 -10.74 -10.40
N GLN A 131 -6.45 -10.51 -10.32
CA GLN A 131 -5.45 -11.40 -10.92
C GLN A 131 -5.23 -12.66 -10.07
N LYS A 132 -5.44 -12.55 -8.76
CA LYS A 132 -5.41 -13.67 -7.80
C LYS A 132 -6.46 -13.43 -6.73
N TRP A 133 -7.12 -14.49 -6.27
CA TRP A 133 -7.97 -14.45 -5.09
C TRP A 133 -7.20 -14.98 -3.88
N MET A 134 -7.29 -14.29 -2.76
CA MET A 134 -6.67 -14.72 -1.50
C MET A 134 -7.45 -15.90 -0.90
N PRO A 135 -6.76 -16.85 -0.25
CA PRO A 135 -7.43 -18.01 0.33
C PRO A 135 -8.38 -17.62 1.49
N PRO A 136 -9.35 -18.49 1.84
CA PRO A 136 -10.19 -18.29 3.01
C PRO A 136 -9.36 -18.02 4.28
N GLY A 137 -9.80 -17.06 5.09
CA GLY A 137 -9.10 -16.68 6.33
C GLY A 137 -7.89 -15.75 6.16
N TRP A 138 -7.47 -15.44 4.92
CA TRP A 138 -6.42 -14.46 4.66
C TRP A 138 -6.80 -13.05 5.18
N ARG A 139 -5.82 -12.30 5.67
CA ARG A 139 -5.98 -10.96 6.26
C ARG A 139 -4.97 -9.98 5.66
N LEU A 140 -5.29 -8.69 5.66
CA LEU A 140 -4.42 -7.61 5.13
C LEU A 140 -3.04 -7.51 5.82
N THR A 141 -2.88 -8.17 6.98
CA THR A 141 -1.60 -8.27 7.71
C THR A 141 -0.76 -9.47 7.27
N HIS A 142 -1.30 -10.36 6.43
CA HIS A 142 -0.54 -11.46 5.84
C HIS A 142 0.05 -11.01 4.51
N SER A 143 1.19 -11.59 4.15
CA SER A 143 1.80 -11.36 2.84
C SER A 143 0.85 -11.83 1.73
N VAL A 144 0.89 -11.14 0.60
CA VAL A 144 0.17 -11.56 -0.62
C VAL A 144 0.95 -12.61 -1.43
N TYR A 145 2.25 -12.76 -1.12
CA TYR A 145 3.20 -13.60 -1.84
C TYR A 145 3.45 -14.95 -1.21
N THR A 146 3.27 -15.09 0.09
CA THR A 146 3.34 -16.39 0.77
C THR A 146 1.95 -16.99 0.91
N ASN A 147 1.79 -18.26 0.52
CA ASN A 147 0.60 -19.01 0.93
C ASN A 147 0.74 -19.32 2.44
N PRO A 148 -0.35 -19.23 3.22
CA PRO A 148 -0.34 -19.67 4.61
C PRO A 148 -0.02 -21.17 4.74
#